data_AF-A0A958GU89-F1
#
_entry.id   AF-A0A958GU89-F1
#
_cell.length_a   1.000
_cell.length_b   1.000
_cell.length_c   1.000
_cell.angle_alpha   90.00
_cell.angle_beta   90.00
_cell.angle_gamma   90.00
#
_symmetry.space_group_name_H-M   'P 1'
#
loop_
_entity.id
_entity.type
_entity.pdbx_description
1 polymer ?
#
loop_
_entity_poly.entity_id
_entity_poly.type
_entity_poly.pdbx_seq_one_letter_code
_entity_poly.pdbx_strand_id
1 'polypeptide(L)'
;MGPWFNTDLYTVPQLLVFVTGCGLWALLYLILIRNFLRDRFVEMPIVAAASNFGWEFLWAFVFKTDMGLLMNLGYKLWFFLDVFIFAAVLRYGKDQVHIPELRRHFRASMLLILLAFGIGYYFFTADGFDTPTGLTSGLIANVVISGLYPLMMLRKPSLAGISTAIAWLKMLGTGLITLFAFMYFQEGAWFIKSLGLAVLALDLYYLYLLYERIGREGRSAASA
;
A
#
# COMPACT_ATOMS: atom_id res chain seq x y z
N MET A 1 5.73 28.57 11.70
CA MET A 1 5.03 27.31 11.38
C MET A 1 4.62 27.39 9.92
N GLY A 2 4.87 26.34 9.13
CA GLY A 2 4.42 26.31 7.72
C GLY A 2 2.89 26.22 7.63
N PRO A 3 2.30 26.43 6.44
CA PRO A 3 0.86 26.36 6.27
C PRO A 3 0.34 24.94 6.49
N TRP A 4 -0.91 24.81 6.93
CA TRP A 4 -1.57 23.51 7.09
C TRP A 4 -1.65 22.73 5.79
N PHE A 5 -1.98 23.45 4.72
CA PHE A 5 -1.98 22.99 3.34
C PHE A 5 -1.17 23.96 2.50
N ASN A 6 -0.33 23.47 1.61
CA ASN A 6 0.43 24.34 0.70
C ASN A 6 -0.42 24.70 -0.53
N THR A 7 -1.27 25.72 -0.39
CA THR A 7 -2.11 26.21 -1.49
C THR A 7 -1.36 27.06 -2.52
N ASP A 8 -0.08 27.38 -2.25
CA ASP A 8 0.76 28.12 -3.18
C ASP A 8 1.29 27.20 -4.29
N LEU A 9 1.54 25.92 -3.97
CA LEU A 9 1.98 24.90 -4.93
C LEU A 9 0.84 24.02 -5.45
N TYR A 10 -0.21 23.82 -4.65
CA TYR A 10 -1.29 22.89 -4.99
C TYR A 10 -2.65 23.59 -4.95
N THR A 11 -3.47 23.35 -5.96
CA THR A 11 -4.85 23.84 -5.97
C THR A 11 -5.71 23.08 -4.95
N VAL A 12 -6.77 23.72 -4.45
CA VAL A 12 -7.71 23.09 -3.51
C VAL A 12 -8.27 21.76 -4.04
N PRO A 13 -8.71 21.63 -5.31
CA PRO A 13 -9.16 20.34 -5.85
C PRO A 13 -8.07 19.26 -5.83
N GLN A 14 -6.82 19.60 -6.17
CA GLN A 14 -5.70 18.64 -6.14
C GLN A 14 -5.48 18.12 -4.71
N LEU A 15 -5.46 19.01 -3.73
CA LEU A 15 -5.31 18.64 -2.31
C LEU A 15 -6.48 17.76 -1.84
N LEU A 16 -7.72 18.13 -2.15
CA LEU A 16 -8.90 17.35 -1.74
C LEU A 16 -8.88 15.93 -2.32
N VAL A 17 -8.55 15.79 -3.61
CA VAL A 17 -8.44 14.47 -4.27
C VAL A 17 -7.36 13.63 -3.60
N PHE A 18 -6.16 14.20 -3.38
CA PHE A 18 -5.05 13.50 -2.77
C PHE A 18 -5.36 13.07 -1.33
N VAL A 19 -5.82 13.99 -0.48
CA VAL A 19 -6.14 13.72 0.93
C VAL A 19 -7.26 12.69 1.06
N THR A 20 -8.26 12.73 0.18
CA THR A 20 -9.33 11.72 0.17
C THR A 20 -8.78 10.34 -0.15
N GLY A 21 -7.93 10.22 -1.19
CA GLY A 21 -7.29 8.95 -1.54
C GLY A 21 -6.45 8.39 -0.40
N CYS A 22 -5.66 9.24 0.24
CA CYS A 22 -4.90 8.94 1.44
C CYS A 22 -5.81 8.49 2.62
N GLY A 23 -6.94 9.16 2.84
CA GLY A 23 -7.92 8.79 3.86
C GLY A 23 -8.52 7.40 3.66
N LEU A 24 -8.77 7.00 2.41
CA LEU A 24 -9.21 5.63 2.09
C LEU A 24 -8.13 4.59 2.42
N TRP A 25 -6.85 4.91 2.20
CA TRP A 25 -5.72 4.08 2.63
C TRP A 25 -5.61 3.97 4.15
N ALA A 26 -5.80 5.08 4.88
CA ALA A 26 -5.85 5.04 6.35
C ALA A 26 -6.98 4.13 6.85
N LEU A 27 -8.18 4.23 6.25
CA LEU A 27 -9.30 3.35 6.57
C LEU A 27 -9.00 1.88 6.26
N LEU A 28 -8.35 1.61 5.12
CA LEU A 28 -7.87 0.28 4.75
C LEU A 28 -6.94 -0.29 5.82
N TYR A 29 -5.95 0.49 6.31
CA TYR A 29 -5.05 0.05 7.37
C TYR A 29 -5.78 -0.27 8.67
N LEU A 30 -6.77 0.55 9.06
CA LEU A 30 -7.58 0.27 10.24
C LEU A 30 -8.36 -1.05 10.10
N ILE A 31 -8.89 -1.34 8.90
CA ILE A 31 -9.57 -2.61 8.63
C ILE A 31 -8.58 -3.78 8.63
N LEU A 32 -7.38 -3.63 8.04
CA LEU A 32 -6.31 -4.63 8.12
C LEU A 32 -5.98 -4.94 9.58
N ILE A 33 -5.80 -3.90 10.41
CA ILE A 33 -5.46 -4.03 11.81
C ILE A 33 -6.55 -4.79 12.57
N ARG A 34 -7.80 -4.35 12.41
CA ARG A 34 -8.96 -5.01 13.02
C ARG A 34 -9.09 -6.47 12.59
N ASN A 35 -8.95 -6.75 11.30
CA ASN A 35 -9.11 -8.09 10.74
C ASN A 35 -8.01 -9.03 11.25
N PHE A 36 -6.74 -8.59 11.33
CA PHE A 36 -5.70 -9.47 11.88
C PHE A 36 -5.90 -9.72 13.38
N LEU A 37 -6.37 -8.72 14.15
CA LEU A 37 -6.64 -8.89 15.59
C LEU A 37 -7.72 -9.94 15.83
N ARG A 38 -8.71 -10.02 14.93
CA ARG A 38 -9.79 -11.01 14.96
C ARG A 38 -9.35 -12.38 14.44
N ASP A 39 -8.74 -12.43 13.26
CA ASP A 39 -8.58 -13.67 12.48
C ASP A 39 -7.16 -14.24 12.49
N ARG A 40 -6.19 -13.52 13.08
CA ARG A 40 -4.75 -13.87 13.09
C ARG A 40 -4.14 -14.09 11.69
N PHE A 41 -4.79 -13.54 10.66
CA PHE A 41 -4.34 -13.58 9.27
C PHE A 41 -3.91 -12.19 8.82
N VAL A 42 -2.77 -12.10 8.13
CA VAL A 42 -2.27 -10.85 7.57
C VAL A 42 -2.64 -10.80 6.09
N GLU A 43 -3.63 -9.97 5.75
CA GLU A 43 -4.11 -9.81 4.38
C GLU A 43 -3.18 -8.95 3.52
N MET A 44 -2.30 -8.13 4.11
CA MET A 44 -1.26 -7.47 3.34
C MET A 44 -0.15 -8.47 2.95
N PRO A 45 0.26 -8.56 1.67
CA PRO A 45 1.36 -9.41 1.27
C PRO A 45 2.65 -9.07 2.03
N ILE A 46 3.31 -10.07 2.61
CA ILE A 46 4.44 -9.91 3.55
C ILE A 46 5.61 -9.08 3.01
N VAL A 47 5.96 -9.24 1.72
CA VAL A 47 7.04 -8.48 1.07
C VAL A 47 6.61 -7.03 0.85
N ALA A 48 5.34 -6.82 0.49
CA ALA A 48 4.78 -5.51 0.28
C ALA A 48 4.72 -4.71 1.58
N ALA A 49 4.37 -5.36 2.70
CA ALA A 49 4.39 -4.73 4.02
C ALA A 49 5.80 -4.29 4.45
N ALA A 50 6.83 -5.09 4.18
CA ALA A 50 8.21 -4.71 4.46
C ALA A 50 8.67 -3.51 3.61
N SER A 51 8.32 -3.52 2.32
CA SER A 51 8.58 -2.41 1.39
C SER A 51 7.86 -1.13 1.83
N ASN A 52 6.58 -1.22 2.15
CA ASN A 52 5.74 -0.09 2.55
C ASN A 52 6.22 0.53 3.88
N PHE A 53 6.54 -0.30 4.88
CA PHE A 53 7.06 0.17 6.16
C PHE A 53 8.35 0.98 6.01
N GLY A 54 9.26 0.53 5.12
CA GLY A 54 10.48 1.27 4.81
C GLY A 54 10.20 2.62 4.16
N TRP A 55 9.25 2.67 3.23
CA TRP A 55 8.82 3.90 2.58
C TRP A 55 8.20 4.89 3.57
N GLU A 56 7.27 4.43 4.41
CA GLU A 56 6.59 5.29 5.38
C GLU A 56 7.53 5.81 6.48
N PHE A 57 8.51 5.02 6.90
CA PHE A 57 9.56 5.50 7.82
C PHE A 57 10.32 6.70 7.22
N LEU A 58 10.75 6.59 5.96
CA LEU A 58 11.50 7.64 5.30
C LEU A 58 10.68 8.93 5.16
N TRP A 59 9.43 8.83 4.70
CA TRP A 59 8.56 10.00 4.52
C TRP A 59 7.99 10.56 5.83
N ALA A 60 7.99 9.80 6.92
CA ALA A 60 7.61 10.28 8.24
C ALA A 60 8.73 11.04 8.98
N PHE A 61 9.99 10.63 8.80
CA PHE A 61 11.11 11.08 9.64
C PHE A 61 12.34 11.62 8.91
N VAL A 62 12.58 11.20 7.66
CA VAL A 62 13.80 11.57 6.92
C VAL A 62 13.52 12.66 5.91
N PHE A 63 12.52 12.45 5.05
CA PHE A 63 12.07 13.40 4.06
C PHE A 63 10.86 14.19 4.56
N LYS A 64 10.62 15.35 3.95
CA LYS A 64 9.47 16.20 4.24
C LYS A 64 8.77 16.52 2.95
N THR A 65 7.45 16.35 2.95
CA THR A 65 6.64 16.79 1.82
C THR A 65 6.42 18.30 1.86
N ASP A 66 6.38 18.89 0.68
CA ASP A 66 5.97 20.27 0.41
C ASP A 66 4.45 20.48 0.40
N MET A 67 3.62 19.44 0.59
CA MET A 67 2.15 19.56 0.62
C MET A 67 1.57 20.28 1.85
N GLY A 68 2.37 20.54 2.87
CA GLY A 68 1.96 21.25 4.09
C GLY A 68 2.00 20.40 5.36
N LEU A 69 1.68 21.02 6.49
CA LEU A 69 1.80 20.40 7.82
C LEU A 69 0.89 19.17 7.96
N LEU A 70 -0.32 19.21 7.41
CA LEU A 70 -1.28 18.10 7.55
C LEU A 70 -0.72 16.80 6.95
N MET A 71 -0.12 16.86 5.76
CA MET A 71 0.43 15.66 5.11
C MET A 71 1.68 15.14 5.83
N ASN A 72 2.53 16.04 6.33
CA ASN A 72 3.68 15.64 7.15
C ASN A 72 3.25 14.94 8.47
N LEU A 73 2.13 15.36 9.08
CA LEU A 73 1.53 14.66 10.22
C LEU A 73 0.86 13.35 9.79
N GLY A 74 0.24 13.33 8.62
CA GLY A 74 -0.34 12.15 7.99
C GLY A 74 0.69 11.02 7.84
N TYR A 75 1.86 11.30 7.26
CA TYR A 75 2.93 10.29 7.13
C TYR A 75 3.36 9.68 8.45
N LYS A 76 3.44 10.47 9.52
CA LYS A 76 3.74 9.94 10.86
C LYS A 76 2.61 9.04 11.37
N LEU A 77 1.36 9.44 11.17
CA LEU A 77 0.20 8.63 11.57
C LEU A 77 0.16 7.31 10.79
N TRP A 78 0.36 7.34 9.47
CA TRP A 78 0.48 6.12 8.67
C TRP A 78 1.60 5.23 9.18
N PHE A 79 2.80 5.78 9.41
CA PHE A 79 3.92 5.00 9.93
C PHE A 79 3.55 4.26 11.23
N PHE A 80 2.82 4.90 12.15
CA PHE A 80 2.36 4.22 13.37
C PHE A 80 1.36 3.10 13.09
N LEU A 81 0.45 3.25 12.13
CA LEU A 81 -0.42 2.15 11.68
C LEU A 81 0.41 1.01 11.09
N ASP A 82 1.44 1.35 10.32
CA ASP A 82 2.33 0.42 9.66
C ASP A 82 3.22 -0.35 10.65
N VAL A 83 3.58 0.26 11.79
CA VAL A 83 4.22 -0.46 12.92
C VAL A 83 3.34 -1.63 13.37
N PHE A 84 2.01 -1.44 13.48
CA PHE A 84 1.11 -2.53 13.85
C PHE A 84 1.01 -3.60 12.76
N ILE A 85 0.91 -3.17 11.50
CA ILE A 85 0.82 -4.08 10.34
C ILE A 85 2.10 -4.92 10.22
N PHE A 86 3.27 -4.29 10.25
CA PHE A 86 4.55 -4.98 10.12
C PHE A 86 4.87 -5.85 11.35
N ALA A 87 4.48 -5.43 12.56
CA ALA A 87 4.55 -6.29 13.74
C ALA A 87 3.67 -7.54 13.57
N ALA A 88 2.48 -7.41 12.97
CA ALA A 88 1.63 -8.55 12.65
C ALA A 88 2.28 -9.47 11.60
N VAL A 89 2.94 -8.91 10.57
CA VAL A 89 3.73 -9.67 9.58
C VAL A 89 4.83 -10.48 10.26
N LEU A 90 5.65 -9.86 11.12
CA LEU A 90 6.75 -10.54 11.82
C LEU A 90 6.27 -11.64 12.78
N ARG A 91 5.03 -11.53 13.29
CA ARG A 91 4.43 -12.49 14.21
C ARG A 91 3.72 -13.65 13.52
N TYR A 92 2.88 -13.35 12.52
CA TYR A 92 1.95 -14.29 11.89
C TYR A 92 2.26 -14.59 10.43
N GLY A 93 2.97 -13.70 9.73
CA GLY A 93 3.30 -13.88 8.31
C GLY A 93 4.12 -15.15 8.03
N LYS A 94 4.89 -15.64 9.02
CA LYS A 94 5.63 -16.91 8.92
C LYS A 94 4.71 -18.10 8.64
N ASP A 95 3.47 -18.06 9.12
CA ASP A 95 2.51 -19.15 8.99
C ASP A 95 1.81 -19.13 7.61
N GLN A 96 1.99 -18.04 6.86
CA GLN A 96 1.52 -17.87 5.49
C GLN A 96 2.57 -18.28 4.43
N VAL A 97 3.77 -18.67 4.87
CA VAL A 97 4.87 -19.12 4.00
C VAL A 97 4.93 -20.65 3.99
N HIS A 98 4.76 -21.23 2.80
CA HIS A 98 4.76 -22.69 2.60
C HIS A 98 6.15 -23.27 2.34
N ILE A 99 7.17 -22.43 2.13
CA ILE A 99 8.56 -22.85 1.87
C ILE A 99 9.29 -22.97 3.21
N PRO A 100 9.69 -24.18 3.66
CA PRO A 100 10.26 -24.42 4.98
C PRO A 100 11.54 -23.59 5.25
N GLU A 101 12.42 -23.46 4.26
CA GLU A 101 13.69 -22.75 4.35
C GLU A 101 13.47 -21.25 4.61
N LEU A 102 12.47 -20.67 3.94
CA LEU A 102 12.10 -19.27 4.12
C LEU A 102 11.38 -19.07 5.46
N ARG A 103 10.58 -20.04 5.91
CA ARG A 103 9.91 -19.98 7.21
C ARG A 103 10.90 -19.98 8.38
N ARG A 104 11.99 -20.75 8.27
CA ARG A 104 13.07 -20.79 9.28
C ARG A 104 13.76 -19.43 9.45
N HIS A 105 13.99 -18.72 8.35
CA HIS A 105 14.69 -17.42 8.35
C HIS A 105 13.73 -16.22 8.24
N PHE A 106 12.43 -16.44 8.42
CA PHE A 106 11.39 -15.49 8.03
C PHE A 106 11.62 -14.07 8.53
N ARG A 107 11.88 -13.90 9.83
CA ARG A 107 12.11 -12.56 10.42
C ARG A 107 13.35 -11.89 9.83
N ALA A 108 14.45 -12.64 9.69
CA ALA A 108 15.68 -12.13 9.08
C ALA A 108 15.45 -11.74 7.62
N SER A 109 14.71 -12.55 6.85
CA SER A 109 14.33 -12.22 5.47
C SER A 109 13.47 -10.97 5.38
N MET A 110 12.48 -10.80 6.28
CA MET A 110 11.64 -9.60 6.30
C MET A 110 12.44 -8.34 6.66
N LEU A 111 13.37 -8.43 7.62
CA LEU A 111 14.26 -7.31 7.96
C LEU A 111 15.22 -6.99 6.81
N LEU A 112 15.77 -7.99 6.14
CA LEU A 112 16.64 -7.79 4.98
C LEU A 112 15.89 -7.11 3.82
N ILE A 113 14.66 -7.56 3.53
CA ILE A 113 13.79 -6.95 2.52
C ILE A 113 13.46 -5.50 2.90
N LEU A 114 13.09 -5.25 4.16
CA LEU A 114 12.86 -3.92 4.67
C LEU A 114 14.08 -3.02 4.45
N LEU A 115 15.28 -3.48 4.82
CA LEU A 115 16.52 -2.73 4.64
C LEU A 115 16.82 -2.49 3.15
N ALA A 116 16.63 -3.50 2.30
CA ALA A 116 16.87 -3.37 0.86
C ALA A 116 15.96 -2.32 0.22
N PHE A 117 14.65 -2.38 0.50
CA PHE A 117 13.70 -1.37 0.02
C PHE A 117 13.95 0.00 0.66
N GLY A 118 14.21 0.06 1.97
CA GLY A 118 14.48 1.32 2.67
C GLY A 118 15.73 2.03 2.14
N ILE A 119 16.84 1.30 1.93
CA ILE A 119 18.04 1.85 1.32
C ILE A 119 17.75 2.29 -0.12
N GLY A 120 17.03 1.46 -0.89
CA GLY A 120 16.64 1.79 -2.26
C GLY A 120 15.82 3.07 -2.35
N TYR A 121 14.78 3.21 -1.53
CA TYR A 121 13.96 4.41 -1.47
C TYR A 121 14.73 5.63 -0.99
N TYR A 122 15.62 5.47 0.00
CA TYR A 122 16.45 6.57 0.48
C TYR A 122 17.29 7.17 -0.65
N PHE A 123 18.07 6.34 -1.36
CA PHE A 123 18.90 6.83 -2.46
C PHE A 123 18.09 7.29 -3.66
N PHE A 124 16.98 6.61 -3.98
CA PHE A 124 16.07 7.04 -5.03
C PHE A 124 15.53 8.47 -4.79
N THR A 125 15.12 8.78 -3.57
CA THR A 125 14.66 10.12 -3.21
C THR A 125 15.81 11.12 -3.07
N ALA A 126 16.94 10.72 -2.44
CA ALA A 126 18.09 11.61 -2.22
C ALA A 126 18.76 12.06 -3.54
N ASP A 127 18.80 11.18 -4.55
CA ASP A 127 19.34 11.49 -5.87
C ASP A 127 18.34 12.26 -6.77
N GLY A 128 17.15 12.58 -6.26
CA GLY A 128 16.16 13.40 -6.95
C GLY A 128 15.31 12.65 -7.99
N PHE A 129 15.27 11.32 -7.96
CA PHE A 129 14.38 10.53 -8.84
C PHE A 129 12.93 10.53 -8.36
N ASP A 130 12.69 10.87 -7.10
CA ASP A 130 11.37 10.95 -6.51
C ASP A 130 10.78 12.37 -6.58
N THR A 131 9.47 12.48 -6.37
CA THR A 131 8.80 13.77 -6.29
C THR A 131 8.95 14.35 -4.88
N PRO A 132 8.83 15.68 -4.70
CA PRO A 132 8.73 16.31 -3.37
C PRO A 132 7.60 15.76 -2.49
N THR A 133 6.64 15.07 -3.10
CA THR A 133 5.50 14.41 -2.45
C THR A 133 5.72 12.92 -2.16
N GLY A 134 6.84 12.34 -2.60
CA GLY A 134 7.13 10.90 -2.48
C GLY A 134 6.30 9.99 -3.36
N LEU A 135 5.57 10.58 -4.31
CA LEU A 135 4.53 9.85 -5.03
C LEU A 135 5.11 8.81 -5.99
N THR A 136 6.27 9.05 -6.59
CA THR A 136 6.88 8.07 -7.50
C THR A 136 7.25 6.80 -6.76
N SER A 137 8.01 6.92 -5.66
CA SER A 137 8.40 5.76 -4.86
C SER A 137 7.19 5.09 -4.16
N GLY A 138 6.20 5.89 -3.74
CA GLY A 138 4.95 5.39 -3.17
C GLY A 138 4.14 4.56 -4.17
N LEU A 139 4.04 4.99 -5.43
CA LEU A 139 3.39 4.22 -6.49
C LEU A 139 4.20 2.97 -6.89
N ILE A 140 5.54 3.02 -6.83
CA ILE A 140 6.38 1.81 -6.99
C ILE A 140 6.06 0.79 -5.89
N ALA A 141 5.98 1.21 -4.62
CA ALA A 141 5.55 0.35 -3.53
C ALA A 141 4.13 -0.20 -3.78
N ASN A 142 3.22 0.63 -4.30
CA ASN A 142 1.86 0.24 -4.60
C ASN A 142 1.76 -0.80 -5.73
N VAL A 143 2.60 -0.72 -6.77
CA VAL A 143 2.69 -1.77 -7.80
C VAL A 143 3.07 -3.11 -7.18
N VAL A 144 4.01 -3.12 -6.23
CA VAL A 144 4.37 -4.34 -5.47
C VAL A 144 3.20 -4.85 -4.65
N ILE A 145 2.50 -3.96 -3.92
CA ILE A 145 1.28 -4.32 -3.17
C ILE A 145 0.25 -4.95 -4.11
N SER A 146 -0.16 -4.24 -5.16
CA SER A 146 -1.23 -4.66 -6.05
C SER A 146 -0.90 -5.88 -6.89
N GLY A 147 0.36 -6.08 -7.26
CA GLY A 147 0.80 -7.31 -7.93
C GLY A 147 0.79 -8.53 -7.01
N LEU A 148 1.07 -8.36 -5.72
CA LEU A 148 1.16 -9.49 -4.77
C LEU A 148 -0.19 -9.90 -4.17
N TYR A 149 -1.17 -9.01 -4.09
CA TYR A 149 -2.52 -9.32 -3.61
C TYR A 149 -3.20 -10.51 -4.31
N PRO A 150 -3.31 -10.56 -5.67
CA PRO A 150 -3.91 -11.69 -6.35
C PRO A 150 -3.13 -12.98 -6.12
N LEU A 151 -1.79 -12.93 -6.10
CA LEU A 151 -0.95 -14.10 -5.84
C LEU A 151 -1.17 -14.66 -4.42
N MET A 152 -1.26 -13.78 -3.42
CA MET A 152 -1.54 -14.18 -2.05
C MET A 152 -2.92 -14.84 -1.94
N MET A 153 -3.95 -14.23 -2.53
CA MET A 153 -5.31 -14.78 -2.52
C MET A 153 -5.36 -16.16 -3.21
N LEU A 154 -4.80 -16.28 -4.42
CA LEU A 154 -4.85 -17.52 -5.20
C LEU A 154 -4.14 -18.70 -4.51
N ARG A 155 -3.15 -18.45 -3.65
CA ARG A 155 -2.46 -19.49 -2.86
C ARG A 155 -3.27 -20.01 -1.68
N LYS A 156 -4.31 -19.30 -1.25
CA LYS A 156 -5.16 -19.76 -0.13
C LYS A 156 -6.13 -20.83 -0.60
N PRO A 157 -6.49 -21.81 0.25
CA PRO A 157 -7.52 -22.81 -0.07
C PRO A 157 -8.94 -22.22 -0.09
N SER A 158 -9.21 -21.18 0.71
CA SER A 158 -10.49 -20.46 0.73
C SER A 158 -10.27 -18.94 0.85
N LEU A 159 -11.32 -18.16 0.60
CA LEU A 159 -11.32 -16.71 0.80
C LEU A 159 -11.39 -16.27 2.28
N ALA A 160 -11.31 -17.20 3.24
CA ALA A 160 -11.33 -16.87 4.67
C ALA A 160 -10.18 -15.89 5.03
N GLY A 161 -10.56 -14.75 5.61
CA GLY A 161 -9.66 -13.67 5.99
C GLY A 161 -9.33 -12.66 4.88
N ILE A 162 -9.90 -12.80 3.67
CA ILE A 162 -9.79 -11.81 2.59
C ILE A 162 -10.99 -10.87 2.62
N SER A 163 -10.75 -9.55 2.53
CA SER A 163 -11.78 -8.53 2.64
C SER A 163 -12.03 -7.84 1.30
N THR A 164 -13.28 -7.91 0.84
CA THR A 164 -13.76 -7.13 -0.32
C THR A 164 -13.64 -5.62 -0.08
N ALA A 165 -13.85 -5.17 1.15
CA ALA A 165 -13.70 -3.76 1.52
C ALA A 165 -12.25 -3.27 1.31
N ILE A 166 -11.26 -4.08 1.69
CA ILE A 166 -9.84 -3.75 1.46
C ILE A 166 -9.55 -3.65 -0.04
N ALA A 167 -10.07 -4.58 -0.86
CA ALA A 167 -9.89 -4.55 -2.31
C ALA A 167 -10.40 -3.24 -2.94
N TRP A 168 -11.62 -2.81 -2.57
CA TRP A 168 -12.22 -1.57 -3.07
C TRP A 168 -11.54 -0.32 -2.53
N LEU A 169 -11.26 -0.25 -1.23
CA LEU A 169 -10.59 0.91 -0.62
C LEU A 169 -9.21 1.14 -1.22
N LYS A 170 -8.47 0.06 -1.50
CA LYS A 170 -7.16 0.11 -2.14
C LYS A 170 -7.27 0.71 -3.54
N MET A 171 -8.16 0.16 -4.37
CA MET A 171 -8.34 0.61 -5.75
C MET A 171 -8.81 2.08 -5.81
N LEU A 172 -9.81 2.45 -5.01
CA LEU A 172 -10.33 3.81 -4.99
C LEU A 172 -9.32 4.80 -4.40
N GLY A 173 -8.62 4.40 -3.32
CA GLY A 173 -7.57 5.20 -2.70
C GLY A 173 -6.45 5.53 -3.67
N THR A 174 -5.85 4.50 -4.30
CA THR A 174 -4.80 4.71 -5.29
C THR A 174 -5.32 5.33 -6.58
N GLY A 175 -6.58 5.08 -6.96
CA GLY A 175 -7.23 5.73 -8.09
C GLY A 175 -7.32 7.25 -7.93
N LEU A 176 -7.69 7.75 -6.75
CA LEU A 176 -7.68 9.18 -6.44
C LEU A 176 -6.26 9.76 -6.42
N ILE A 177 -5.30 9.04 -5.85
CA ILE A 177 -3.88 9.45 -5.88
C ILE A 177 -3.34 9.52 -7.32
N THR A 178 -3.76 8.59 -8.17
CA THR A 178 -3.43 8.58 -9.60
C THR A 178 -4.09 9.77 -10.30
N LEU A 179 -5.36 10.06 -10.01
CA LEU A 179 -6.04 11.25 -10.53
C LEU A 179 -5.30 12.54 -10.13
N PHE A 180 -4.86 12.65 -8.88
CA PHE A 180 -4.00 13.75 -8.45
C PHE A 180 -2.72 13.84 -9.31
N ALA A 181 -2.08 12.70 -9.62
CA ALA A 181 -0.90 12.69 -10.47
C ALA A 181 -1.18 13.23 -11.88
N PHE A 182 -2.35 12.95 -12.45
CA PHE A 182 -2.78 13.53 -13.72
C PHE A 182 -3.10 15.03 -13.63
N MET A 183 -3.62 15.49 -12.50
CA MET A 183 -3.97 16.91 -12.28
C MET A 183 -2.76 17.79 -11.98
N TYR A 184 -1.72 17.27 -11.34
CA TYR A 184 -0.58 18.07 -10.84
C TYR A 184 0.66 17.98 -11.73
N PHE A 185 1.04 16.78 -12.19
CA PHE A 185 2.26 16.63 -12.96
C PHE A 185 2.05 17.04 -14.43
N GLN A 186 3.04 17.77 -14.94
CA GLN A 186 3.09 18.31 -16.30
C GLN A 186 2.84 17.23 -17.38
N GLU A 187 2.42 17.69 -18.55
CA GLU A 187 2.40 16.86 -19.75
C GLU A 187 3.82 16.29 -20.00
N GLY A 188 3.94 14.97 -20.18
CA GLY A 188 5.23 14.29 -20.32
C GLY A 188 5.73 13.52 -19.09
N ALA A 189 5.16 13.74 -17.90
CA ALA A 189 5.45 12.94 -16.70
C ALA A 189 4.81 11.53 -16.75
N TRP A 190 5.10 10.78 -17.81
CA TRP A 190 4.42 9.52 -18.12
C TRP A 190 4.82 8.37 -17.19
N PHE A 191 6.01 8.41 -16.60
CA PHE A 191 6.44 7.35 -15.68
C PHE A 191 5.55 7.26 -14.44
N ILE A 192 5.31 8.38 -13.76
CA ILE A 192 4.43 8.40 -12.56
C ILE A 192 2.97 8.10 -12.91
N LYS A 193 2.50 8.62 -14.05
CA LYS A 193 1.14 8.39 -14.56
C LYS A 193 0.93 6.91 -14.93
N SER A 194 1.92 6.29 -15.58
CA SER A 194 1.84 4.88 -15.97
C SER A 194 1.93 3.93 -14.79
N LEU A 195 2.69 4.27 -13.73
CA LEU A 195 2.67 3.51 -12.48
C LEU A 195 1.27 3.50 -11.85
N GLY A 196 0.59 4.65 -11.78
CA GLY A 196 -0.78 4.73 -11.28
C GLY A 196 -1.77 3.92 -12.13
N LEU A 197 -1.66 3.99 -13.45
CA LEU A 197 -2.47 3.16 -14.37
C LEU A 197 -2.19 1.67 -14.23
N ALA A 198 -0.93 1.28 -14.03
CA ALA A 198 -0.54 -0.11 -13.79
C ALA A 198 -1.14 -0.64 -12.49
N VAL A 199 -1.13 0.16 -11.42
CA VAL A 199 -1.80 -0.20 -10.16
C VAL A 199 -3.30 -0.39 -10.37
N LEU A 200 -3.96 0.54 -11.08
CA LEU A 200 -5.38 0.42 -11.39
C LEU A 200 -5.70 -0.86 -12.15
N ALA A 201 -4.89 -1.22 -13.16
CA ALA A 201 -5.07 -2.45 -13.92
C ALA A 201 -4.91 -3.70 -13.03
N LEU A 202 -3.90 -3.72 -12.16
CA LEU A 202 -3.68 -4.82 -11.21
C LEU A 202 -4.83 -4.93 -10.19
N ASP A 203 -5.39 -3.82 -9.74
CA ASP A 203 -6.50 -3.79 -8.80
C ASP A 203 -7.82 -4.24 -9.42
N LEU A 204 -8.10 -3.82 -10.66
CA LEU A 204 -9.23 -4.32 -11.43
C LEU A 204 -9.10 -5.83 -11.67
N TYR A 205 -7.90 -6.30 -12.02
CA TYR A 205 -7.63 -7.73 -12.17
C TYR A 205 -7.83 -8.50 -10.85
N TYR A 206 -7.36 -7.95 -9.73
CA TYR A 206 -7.58 -8.55 -8.42
C TYR A 206 -9.07 -8.62 -8.06
N LEU A 207 -9.83 -7.55 -8.28
CA LEU A 207 -11.28 -7.53 -8.06
C LEU A 207 -11.99 -8.56 -8.93
N TYR A 208 -11.64 -8.65 -10.21
CA TYR A 208 -12.19 -9.67 -11.11
C TYR A 208 -11.98 -11.08 -10.55
N LEU A 209 -10.75 -11.44 -10.18
CA LEU A 209 -10.43 -12.75 -9.61
C LEU A 209 -11.16 -13.00 -8.28
N LEU A 210 -11.26 -11.95 -7.43
CA LEU A 210 -11.92 -12.05 -6.14
C LEU A 210 -13.41 -12.36 -6.31
N TYR A 211 -14.11 -11.62 -7.17
CA TYR A 211 -15.55 -11.84 -7.42
C TYR A 211 -15.82 -13.16 -8.14
N GLU A 212 -14.96 -13.55 -9.08
CA GLU A 212 -15.05 -14.87 -9.70
C GLU A 212 -14.97 -15.98 -8.66
N ARG A 213 -14.00 -15.88 -7.73
CA ARG A 213 -13.80 -16.88 -6.69
C ARG A 213 -14.92 -16.88 -5.65
N ILE A 214 -15.45 -15.72 -5.26
CA ILE A 214 -16.64 -15.61 -4.40
C ILE A 214 -17.81 -16.38 -5.03
N GLY A 215 -18.05 -16.19 -6.33
CA GLY A 215 -19.11 -16.90 -7.05
C GLY A 215 -18.89 -18.42 -7.11
N ARG A 216 -17.65 -18.89 -7.24
CA ARG A 216 -17.31 -20.33 -7.23
C ARG A 216 -17.52 -20.95 -5.85
N GLU A 217 -16.98 -20.35 -4.78
CA GLU A 217 -17.12 -20.84 -3.40
C GLU A 217 -18.60 -20.85 -2.96
N GLY A 218 -19.38 -19.84 -3.37
CA GLY A 218 -20.82 -19.80 -3.11
C GLY A 218 -21.63 -20.92 -3.79
N ARG A 219 -21.28 -21.27 -5.05
CA ARG A 219 -21.93 -22.40 -5.74
C ARG A 219 -21.59 -23.74 -5.12
N SER A 220 -20.33 -23.97 -4.74
CA SER A 220 -19.91 -25.21 -4.08
C SER A 220 -20.62 -25.41 -2.74
N ALA A 221 -20.84 -24.34 -1.97
CA ALA A 221 -21.58 -24.39 -0.71
C ALA A 221 -23.09 -24.68 -0.92
N ALA A 222 -23.70 -24.24 -2.02
CA ALA A 222 -25.10 -24.52 -2.33
C ALA A 222 -25.34 -25.95 -2.85
N SER A 223 -24.29 -26.63 -3.32
CA SER A 223 -24.34 -28.01 -3.83
C SER A 223 -23.96 -29.09 -2.79
N ALA A 224 -23.52 -28.68 -1.60
CA ALA A 224 -23.09 -29.55 -0.50
C ALA A 224 -24.21 -29.67 0.55
#